data_AF-A0ABD3PTN5-F1
#
_entry.id   AF-A0ABD3PTN5-F1
#
_cell.length_a   1.000
_cell.length_b   1.000
_cell.length_c   1.000
_cell.angle_alpha   90.00
_cell.angle_beta   90.00
_cell.angle_gamma   90.00
#
_symmetry.space_group_name_H-M   'P 1'
#
loop_
_entity.id
_entity.type
_entity.pdbx_description
1 polymer ?
#
loop_
_entity_poly.entity_id
_entity_poly.type
_entity_poly.pdbx_seq_one_letter_code
_entity_poly.pdbx_strand_id
1 'polypeptide(L)'
;MDREYIATLKIQYCLRKKLRQKREYLQMKREELIRLQSIKEKELSDKQKLRMYELQDVLNRKLLLRPNTSFAVYWKIFFAICLIWELANAAAKPWLFDVTKKESRTNNSDMPATLVELMAGRLVPTRVTELSECQEFKNAQKSLTLRWFRKSNNSIQGGLAIANRPWYCNDPHVTIQESFRDVVALALVPAHVSKFSECKPLKETKRPQQSVYSTPWYCEYKSSHAAYRFIVDVFWKYFAVGRGVVYFLDVFITFFTGEFRPESGVLMPKPFIQRWVLPGLGLKLLVNPYMNAVSEWTFEVGVHLLDYGPIRVWRWIATVSSLCSMCCS
;
A
#
# COMPACT_ATOMS: atom_id res chain seq x y z
N MET A 1 1.45 -54.87 -7.17
CA MET A 1 2.42 -53.76 -7.04
C MET A 1 2.20 -52.83 -8.22
N ASP A 2 1.71 -51.61 -7.98
CA ASP A 2 1.27 -50.71 -9.05
C ASP A 2 2.44 -50.11 -9.85
N ARG A 3 2.26 -50.00 -11.17
CA ARG A 3 3.26 -49.42 -12.08
C ARG A 3 3.65 -47.99 -11.69
N GLU A 4 2.72 -47.22 -11.12
CA GLU A 4 2.94 -45.86 -10.65
C GLU A 4 3.92 -45.80 -9.46
N TYR A 5 3.83 -46.76 -8.54
CA TYR A 5 4.75 -46.86 -7.42
C TYR A 5 6.18 -47.15 -7.89
N ILE A 6 6.35 -48.00 -8.89
CA ILE A 6 7.67 -48.29 -9.49
C ILE A 6 8.24 -47.06 -10.21
N ALA A 7 7.39 -46.28 -10.91
CA ALA A 7 7.81 -45.06 -11.59
C ALA A 7 8.28 -43.98 -10.60
N THR A 8 7.55 -43.76 -9.51
CA THR A 8 7.93 -42.80 -8.47
C THR A 8 9.25 -43.17 -7.80
N LEU A 9 9.47 -44.46 -7.50
CA LEU A 9 10.75 -44.95 -6.95
C LEU A 9 11.93 -44.71 -7.92
N LYS A 10 11.76 -44.93 -9.22
CA LYS A 10 12.81 -44.65 -10.22
C LYS A 10 13.16 -43.16 -10.28
N ILE A 11 12.15 -42.29 -10.24
CA ILE A 11 12.35 -40.83 -10.22
C ILE A 11 13.10 -40.41 -8.96
N GLN A 12 12.68 -40.89 -7.78
CA GLN A 12 13.35 -40.60 -6.52
C GLN A 12 14.80 -41.09 -6.50
N TYR A 13 15.06 -42.30 -7.01
CA TYR A 13 16.42 -42.84 -7.12
C TYR A 13 17.31 -42.00 -8.04
N CYS A 14 16.79 -41.61 -9.21
CA CYS A 14 17.51 -40.76 -10.17
C CYS A 14 17.83 -39.38 -9.58
N LEU A 15 16.87 -38.76 -8.88
CA LEU A 15 17.07 -37.50 -8.17
C LEU A 15 18.14 -37.63 -7.08
N ARG A 16 18.07 -38.66 -6.24
CA ARG A 16 19.06 -38.92 -5.19
C ARG A 16 20.46 -39.14 -5.77
N LYS A 17 20.58 -39.89 -6.87
CA LYS A 17 21.87 -40.11 -7.55
C LYS A 17 22.47 -38.80 -8.08
N LYS A 18 21.67 -37.98 -8.78
CA LYS A 18 22.12 -36.67 -9.28
C LYS A 18 22.50 -35.72 -8.14
N LEU A 19 21.73 -35.71 -7.04
CA LEU A 19 22.04 -34.92 -5.85
C LEU A 19 23.35 -35.38 -5.20
N ARG A 20 23.60 -36.68 -5.10
CA ARG A 20 24.86 -37.23 -4.55
C ARG A 20 26.06 -36.79 -5.39
N GLN A 21 26.01 -36.97 -6.71
CA GLN A 21 27.07 -36.54 -7.63
C GLN A 21 27.35 -35.04 -7.53
N LYS A 22 26.30 -34.21 -7.43
CA LYS A 22 26.47 -32.76 -7.25
C LYS A 22 27.08 -32.41 -5.89
N ARG A 23 26.73 -33.14 -4.82
CA ARG A 23 27.34 -32.95 -3.49
C ARG A 23 28.81 -33.33 -3.49
N GLU A 24 29.18 -34.47 -4.07
CA GLU A 24 30.57 -34.93 -4.20
C GLU A 24 31.41 -33.92 -4.99
N TYR A 25 30.90 -33.45 -6.14
CA TYR A 25 31.56 -32.41 -6.93
C TYR A 25 31.78 -31.12 -6.14
N LEU A 26 30.76 -30.67 -5.38
CA LEU A 26 30.88 -29.48 -4.54
C LEU A 26 31.86 -29.68 -3.39
N GLN A 27 31.90 -30.88 -2.81
CA GLN A 27 32.83 -31.23 -1.75
C GLN A 27 34.28 -31.20 -2.25
N MET A 28 34.55 -31.78 -3.43
CA MET A 28 35.86 -31.69 -4.07
C MET A 28 36.28 -30.24 -4.33
N LYS A 29 35.36 -29.41 -4.83
CA LYS A 29 35.63 -27.98 -5.09
C LYS A 29 35.88 -27.20 -3.80
N ARG A 30 35.24 -27.60 -2.70
CA ARG A 30 35.46 -27.02 -1.37
C ARG A 30 36.83 -27.43 -0.81
N GLU A 31 37.22 -28.69 -0.95
CA GLU A 31 38.54 -29.17 -0.55
C GLU A 31 39.66 -28.50 -1.38
N GLU A 32 39.45 -28.31 -2.69
CA GLU A 32 40.36 -27.56 -3.56
C GLU A 32 40.52 -26.10 -3.07
N LEU A 33 39.42 -25.46 -2.66
CA LEU A 33 39.43 -24.10 -2.12
C LEU A 33 40.16 -24.04 -0.77
N ILE A 34 39.93 -25.00 0.14
CA ILE A 34 40.65 -25.07 1.44
C ILE A 34 42.15 -25.26 1.20
N ARG A 35 42.54 -26.13 0.27
CA ARG A 35 43.95 -26.30 -0.11
C ARG A 35 44.55 -24.98 -0.61
N LEU A 36 43.88 -24.29 -1.53
CA LEU A 36 44.35 -22.99 -2.04
C LEU A 36 44.41 -21.92 -0.95
N GLN A 37 43.48 -21.91 0.00
CA GLN A 37 43.51 -20.99 1.14
C GLN A 37 44.68 -21.27 2.09
N SER A 38 44.99 -22.53 2.37
CA SER A 38 46.17 -22.88 3.18
C SER A 38 47.48 -22.49 2.50
N ILE A 39 47.54 -22.50 1.17
CA ILE A 39 48.69 -22.02 0.40
C ILE A 39 48.75 -20.48 0.43
N LYS A 40 47.64 -19.76 0.59
CA LYS A 40 47.62 -18.29 0.58
C LYS A 40 48.47 -17.65 1.68
N GLU A 41 48.73 -18.36 2.77
CA GLU A 41 49.71 -17.96 3.80
C GLU A 41 51.15 -17.93 3.28
N LYS A 42 51.42 -18.52 2.11
CA LYS A 42 52.71 -18.57 1.41
C LYS A 42 52.52 -18.03 -0.02
N GLU A 43 52.83 -16.76 -0.24
CA GLU A 43 52.81 -16.03 -1.53
C GLU A 43 52.12 -16.75 -2.72
N LEU A 44 50.81 -16.53 -2.86
CA LEU A 44 50.01 -17.14 -3.92
C LEU A 44 50.23 -16.46 -5.27
N SER A 45 50.43 -17.25 -6.33
CA SER A 45 50.50 -16.75 -7.71
C SER A 45 49.16 -16.14 -8.16
N ASP A 46 49.18 -15.07 -8.96
CA ASP A 46 47.96 -14.36 -9.38
C ASP A 46 46.97 -15.23 -10.16
N LYS A 47 47.46 -16.23 -10.91
CA LYS A 47 46.59 -17.22 -11.57
C LYS A 47 45.78 -18.06 -10.57
N GLN A 48 46.38 -18.38 -9.43
CA GLN A 48 45.69 -19.13 -8.37
C GLN A 48 44.67 -18.26 -7.64
N LYS A 49 44.93 -16.95 -7.49
CA LYS A 49 43.95 -16.00 -6.94
C LYS A 49 42.72 -15.91 -7.84
N LEU A 50 42.89 -15.80 -9.16
CA LEU A 50 41.79 -15.76 -10.12
C LEU A 50 40.91 -17.03 -10.02
N ARG A 51 41.55 -18.21 -10.02
CA ARG A 51 40.85 -19.50 -9.89
C ARG A 51 40.11 -19.64 -8.57
N MET A 52 40.68 -19.12 -7.48
CA MET A 52 40.01 -19.06 -6.17
C MET A 52 38.74 -18.19 -6.24
N TYR A 53 38.80 -17.02 -6.90
CA TYR A 53 37.62 -16.16 -7.09
C TYR A 53 36.56 -16.83 -7.97
N GLU A 54 36.93 -17.50 -9.05
CA GLU A 54 35.99 -18.25 -9.89
C GLU A 54 35.32 -19.39 -9.12
N LEU A 55 36.09 -20.17 -8.35
CA LEU A 55 35.58 -21.23 -7.48
C LEU A 55 34.59 -20.66 -6.45
N GLN A 56 34.93 -19.52 -5.87
CA GLN A 56 34.08 -18.83 -4.91
C GLN A 56 32.80 -18.31 -5.59
N ASP A 57 32.87 -17.78 -6.81
CA ASP A 57 31.70 -17.33 -7.57
C ASP A 57 30.78 -18.50 -7.97
N VAL A 58 31.33 -19.63 -8.41
CA VAL A 58 30.55 -20.85 -8.73
C VAL A 58 29.85 -21.40 -7.48
N LEU A 59 30.50 -21.38 -6.32
CA LEU A 59 29.87 -21.73 -5.05
C LEU A 59 28.80 -20.69 -4.66
N ASN A 60 29.10 -19.41 -4.83
CA ASN A 60 28.23 -18.30 -4.44
C ASN A 60 26.94 -18.23 -5.27
N ARG A 61 27.00 -18.48 -6.59
CA ARG A 61 25.82 -18.48 -7.48
C ARG A 61 24.80 -19.57 -7.15
N LYS A 62 25.20 -20.64 -6.44
CA LYS A 62 24.33 -21.79 -6.14
C LYS A 62 23.69 -21.75 -4.76
N LEU A 63 24.11 -20.84 -3.89
CA LEU A 63 23.47 -20.61 -2.60
C LEU A 63 22.38 -19.55 -2.77
N LEU A 64 21.17 -20.00 -3.14
CA LEU A 64 19.99 -19.13 -3.40
C LEU A 64 19.65 -18.17 -2.25
N LEU A 65 20.12 -18.48 -1.03
CA LEU A 65 19.78 -17.77 0.20
C LEU A 65 20.98 -17.00 0.80
N ARG A 66 21.91 -16.49 -0.01
CA ARG A 66 22.92 -15.56 0.50
C ARG A 66 22.25 -14.21 0.81
N PRO A 67 22.59 -13.52 1.91
CA PRO A 67 21.99 -12.22 2.26
C PRO A 67 22.12 -11.12 1.19
N ASN A 68 23.02 -11.29 0.21
CA ASN A 68 23.29 -10.34 -0.87
C ASN A 68 22.80 -10.82 -2.24
N THR A 69 21.96 -11.87 -2.33
CA THR A 69 21.33 -12.21 -3.61
C THR A 69 20.25 -11.18 -3.95
N SER A 70 20.03 -10.95 -5.25
CA SER A 70 18.92 -10.11 -5.72
C SER A 70 17.58 -10.59 -5.12
N PHE A 71 17.37 -11.90 -5.01
CA PHE A 71 16.21 -12.48 -4.34
C PHE A 71 16.08 -12.02 -2.89
N ALA A 72 17.15 -12.12 -2.08
CA ALA A 72 17.11 -11.70 -0.68
C ALA A 72 16.85 -10.19 -0.55
N VAL A 73 17.39 -9.37 -1.44
CA VAL A 73 17.12 -7.93 -1.49
C VAL A 73 15.66 -7.65 -1.83
N TYR A 74 15.14 -8.24 -2.91
CA TYR A 74 13.73 -8.08 -3.29
C TYR A 74 12.78 -8.59 -2.21
N TRP A 75 13.09 -9.72 -1.58
CA TRP A 75 12.31 -10.27 -0.48
C TRP A 75 12.25 -9.33 0.72
N LYS A 76 13.40 -8.78 1.13
CA LYS A 76 13.46 -7.79 2.23
C LYS A 76 12.69 -6.52 1.92
N ILE A 77 12.82 -5.99 0.71
CA ILE A 77 12.07 -4.81 0.26
C ILE A 77 10.57 -5.10 0.29
N PHE A 78 10.16 -6.24 -0.27
CA PHE A 78 8.76 -6.65 -0.30
C PHE A 78 8.18 -6.85 1.11
N PHE A 79 8.91 -7.53 1.99
CA PHE A 79 8.54 -7.69 3.39
C PHE A 79 8.42 -6.35 4.12
N ALA A 80 9.37 -5.43 3.89
CA ALA A 80 9.34 -4.09 4.47
C ALA A 80 8.10 -3.30 4.00
N ILE A 81 7.75 -3.38 2.71
CA ILE A 81 6.53 -2.77 2.18
C ILE A 81 5.28 -3.37 2.85
N CYS A 82 5.20 -4.70 2.99
CA CYS A 82 4.09 -5.34 3.71
C CYS A 82 4.00 -4.84 5.15
N LEU A 83 5.13 -4.76 5.86
CA LEU A 83 5.20 -4.31 7.25
C LEU A 83 4.80 -2.83 7.41
N ILE A 84 5.28 -1.94 6.54
CA ILE A 84 4.85 -0.53 6.52
C ILE A 84 3.34 -0.44 6.29
N TRP A 85 2.79 -1.26 5.38
CA TRP A 85 1.36 -1.31 5.12
C TRP A 85 0.54 -1.76 6.34
N GLU A 86 0.97 -2.81 7.05
CA GLU A 86 0.31 -3.25 8.28
C GLU A 86 0.39 -2.19 9.38
N LEU A 87 1.54 -1.55 9.55
CA LEU A 87 1.68 -0.44 10.50
C LEU A 87 0.76 0.72 10.15
N ALA A 88 0.67 1.10 8.87
CA ALA A 88 -0.24 2.15 8.41
C ALA A 88 -1.71 1.78 8.67
N ASN A 89 -2.09 0.53 8.40
CA ASN A 89 -3.44 0.02 8.70
C ASN A 89 -3.73 0.03 10.20
N ALA A 90 -2.78 -0.40 11.03
CA ALA A 90 -2.93 -0.42 12.48
C ALA A 90 -3.05 0.99 13.04
N ALA A 91 -2.18 1.91 12.61
CA ALA A 91 -2.19 3.31 13.03
C ALA A 91 -3.46 4.06 12.56
N ALA A 92 -4.04 3.67 11.42
CA ALA A 92 -5.30 4.24 10.94
C ALA A 92 -6.54 3.78 11.75
N LYS A 93 -6.47 2.67 12.50
CA LYS A 93 -7.60 2.15 13.31
C LYS A 93 -8.10 3.13 14.38
N PRO A 94 -7.28 3.68 15.29
CA PRO A 94 -7.78 4.61 16.31
C PRO A 94 -8.44 5.85 15.68
N TRP A 95 -7.83 6.37 14.62
CA TRP A 95 -8.40 7.48 13.86
C TRP A 95 -9.75 7.15 13.22
N LEU A 96 -9.90 5.92 12.69
CA LEU A 96 -11.19 5.42 12.22
C LEU A 96 -12.24 5.37 13.31
N PHE A 97 -11.89 4.92 14.50
CA PHE A 97 -12.80 4.87 15.65
C PHE A 97 -13.27 6.26 16.07
N ASP A 98 -12.40 7.27 16.04
CA ASP A 98 -12.79 8.64 16.41
C ASP A 98 -13.71 9.30 15.38
N VAL A 99 -13.46 9.10 14.09
CA VAL A 99 -14.33 9.66 13.04
C VAL A 99 -15.69 8.97 13.04
N THR A 100 -15.72 7.64 13.14
CA THR A 100 -16.97 6.89 13.26
C THR A 100 -17.80 7.30 14.46
N LYS A 101 -17.15 7.53 15.62
CA LYS A 101 -17.82 8.01 16.83
C LYS A 101 -18.38 9.42 16.68
N LYS A 102 -17.72 10.31 15.95
CA LYS A 102 -18.25 11.64 15.64
C LYS A 102 -19.44 11.57 14.69
N GLU A 103 -19.37 10.74 13.65
CA GLU A 103 -20.42 10.63 12.63
C GLU A 103 -21.67 9.90 13.16
N SER A 104 -21.50 8.88 13.99
CA SER A 104 -22.60 8.19 14.69
C SER A 104 -23.37 9.10 15.66
N ARG A 105 -22.74 10.18 16.16
CA ARG A 105 -23.46 11.20 16.95
C ARG A 105 -24.33 12.12 16.10
N THR A 106 -23.97 12.33 14.84
CA THR A 106 -24.68 13.26 13.95
C THR A 106 -25.78 12.55 13.18
N ASN A 107 -25.54 11.30 12.79
CA ASN A 107 -26.47 10.45 12.06
C ASN A 107 -26.74 9.22 12.93
N ASN A 108 -27.99 9.01 13.36
CA ASN A 108 -28.45 7.83 14.14
C ASN A 108 -28.33 6.50 13.35
N SER A 109 -27.28 6.31 12.55
CA SER A 109 -26.96 5.09 11.81
C SER A 109 -25.92 4.30 12.59
N ASP A 110 -26.32 3.14 13.11
CA ASP A 110 -25.50 2.23 13.94
C ASP A 110 -24.39 1.47 13.18
N MET A 111 -24.02 1.89 11.96
CA MET A 111 -23.04 1.16 11.16
C MET A 111 -21.63 1.77 11.33
N PRO A 112 -20.61 0.98 11.73
CA PRO A 112 -19.24 1.47 11.86
C PRO A 112 -18.68 1.81 10.47
N ALA A 113 -18.27 3.07 10.27
CA ALA A 113 -17.66 3.49 9.02
C ALA A 113 -16.34 2.74 8.77
N THR A 114 -16.17 2.35 7.52
CA THR A 114 -15.02 1.59 7.04
C THR A 114 -13.84 2.52 6.71
N LEU A 115 -12.58 2.01 6.73
CA LEU A 115 -11.38 2.76 6.28
C LEU A 115 -11.61 3.46 4.94
N VAL A 116 -12.31 2.75 4.06
CA VAL A 116 -12.64 3.19 2.71
C VAL A 116 -13.53 4.42 2.73
N GLU A 117 -14.57 4.46 3.57
CA GLU A 117 -15.47 5.62 3.70
C GLU A 117 -14.77 6.83 4.29
N LEU A 118 -13.81 6.62 5.18
CA LEU A 118 -13.04 7.71 5.76
C LEU A 118 -12.04 8.30 4.75
N MET A 119 -11.30 7.42 4.06
CA MET A 119 -10.44 7.84 2.94
C MET A 119 -11.27 8.54 1.86
N ALA A 120 -12.51 8.10 1.61
CA ALA A 120 -13.44 8.80 0.75
C ALA A 120 -13.66 10.25 1.21
N GLY A 121 -14.05 10.44 2.47
CA GLY A 121 -14.40 11.76 2.99
C GLY A 121 -13.24 12.75 2.95
N ARG A 122 -11.98 12.27 2.93
CA ARG A 122 -10.78 13.11 2.87
C ARG A 122 -10.20 13.28 1.48
N LEU A 123 -10.24 12.25 0.65
CA LEU A 123 -9.63 12.25 -0.68
C LEU A 123 -10.61 12.67 -1.77
N VAL A 124 -11.92 12.48 -1.55
CA VAL A 124 -12.95 12.99 -2.46
C VAL A 124 -13.10 14.48 -2.19
N PRO A 125 -12.84 15.35 -3.18
CA PRO A 125 -13.05 16.78 -3.03
C PRO A 125 -14.47 17.10 -2.54
N THR A 126 -14.66 18.13 -1.72
CA THR A 126 -16.00 18.62 -1.38
C THR A 126 -16.71 19.09 -2.65
N ARG A 127 -18.05 18.92 -2.75
CA ARG A 127 -18.74 19.43 -3.94
C ARG A 127 -18.62 20.95 -3.96
N VAL A 128 -18.41 21.51 -5.16
CA VAL A 128 -18.43 22.96 -5.33
C VAL A 128 -19.77 23.55 -4.91
N THR A 129 -20.83 22.76 -5.06
CA THR A 129 -22.20 23.12 -4.63
C THR A 129 -22.43 23.05 -3.12
N GLU A 130 -21.54 22.42 -2.36
CA GLU A 130 -21.55 22.38 -0.89
C GLU A 130 -20.72 23.50 -0.27
N LEU A 131 -19.82 24.15 -1.03
CA LEU A 131 -19.05 25.30 -0.55
C LEU A 131 -20.00 26.47 -0.22
N SER A 132 -19.89 27.01 0.99
CA SER A 132 -20.69 28.14 1.46
C SER A 132 -20.62 29.32 0.50
N GLU A 133 -19.42 29.61 -0.01
CA GLU A 133 -19.14 30.66 -0.98
C GLU A 133 -19.94 30.50 -2.28
N CYS A 134 -20.19 29.27 -2.74
CA CYS A 134 -21.00 29.04 -3.94
C CYS A 134 -22.51 28.90 -3.63
N GLN A 135 -22.90 28.55 -2.38
CA GLN A 135 -24.29 28.41 -1.96
C GLN A 135 -25.03 29.75 -1.84
N GLU A 136 -24.38 30.78 -1.32
CA GLU A 136 -24.97 32.12 -1.17
C GLU A 136 -25.50 32.65 -2.51
N PHE A 137 -24.77 32.42 -3.60
CA PHE A 137 -25.18 32.81 -4.95
C PHE A 137 -26.37 32.00 -5.49
N LYS A 138 -26.46 30.70 -5.20
CA LYS A 138 -27.62 29.89 -5.62
C LYS A 138 -28.91 30.39 -4.96
N ASN A 139 -28.83 30.76 -3.68
CA ASN A 139 -29.96 31.30 -2.93
C ASN A 139 -30.36 32.69 -3.44
N ALA A 140 -29.37 33.55 -3.72
CA ALA A 140 -29.59 34.85 -4.34
C ALA A 140 -30.25 34.73 -5.72
N GLN A 141 -29.77 33.81 -6.57
CA GLN A 141 -30.33 33.56 -7.90
C GLN A 141 -31.78 33.05 -7.84
N LYS A 142 -32.09 32.11 -6.93
CA LYS A 142 -33.48 31.65 -6.70
C LYS A 142 -34.41 32.77 -6.25
N SER A 143 -33.93 33.68 -5.41
CA SER A 143 -34.71 34.83 -4.96
C SER A 143 -34.95 35.85 -6.08
N LEU A 144 -33.98 36.03 -6.97
CA LEU A 144 -34.07 36.93 -8.12
C LEU A 144 -34.99 36.38 -9.21
N THR A 145 -34.97 35.07 -9.50
CA THR A 145 -35.89 34.46 -10.48
C THR A 145 -37.34 34.53 -10.04
N LEU A 146 -37.63 34.30 -8.75
CA LEU A 146 -38.97 34.51 -8.17
C LEU A 146 -39.46 35.97 -8.27
N ARG A 147 -38.54 36.95 -8.25
CA ARG A 147 -38.86 38.38 -8.36
C ARG A 147 -38.96 38.85 -9.81
N TRP A 148 -38.18 38.27 -10.73
CA TRP A 148 -38.19 38.57 -12.16
C TRP A 148 -39.51 38.20 -12.85
N PHE A 149 -40.18 37.12 -12.41
CA PHE A 149 -41.54 36.83 -12.87
C PHE A 149 -42.59 37.88 -12.46
N ARG A 150 -42.24 38.85 -11.59
CA ARG A 150 -43.17 39.87 -11.07
C ARG A 150 -42.96 41.27 -11.64
N LYS A 151 -41.87 41.57 -12.36
CA LYS A 151 -41.65 42.92 -12.92
C LYS A 151 -40.62 42.92 -14.06
N SER A 152 -41.05 42.51 -15.25
CA SER A 152 -40.30 42.71 -16.49
C SER A 152 -40.40 44.19 -16.90
N ASN A 153 -39.35 44.98 -16.63
CA ASN A 153 -38.99 46.14 -17.45
C ASN A 153 -37.62 46.81 -17.15
N ASN A 154 -36.84 46.39 -16.15
CA ASN A 154 -35.50 46.98 -15.93
C ASN A 154 -34.40 45.90 -15.89
N SER A 155 -33.75 45.67 -17.04
CA SER A 155 -32.83 44.57 -17.32
C SER A 155 -31.34 44.81 -16.98
N ILE A 156 -30.98 45.90 -16.29
CA ILE A 156 -29.56 46.32 -16.22
C ILE A 156 -28.84 45.91 -14.91
N GLN A 157 -29.56 45.63 -13.82
CA GLN A 157 -28.91 45.32 -12.53
C GLN A 157 -28.48 43.86 -12.31
N GLY A 158 -28.78 42.94 -13.25
CA GLY A 158 -28.40 41.52 -13.13
C GLY A 158 -26.91 41.23 -13.38
N GLY A 159 -26.20 42.11 -14.08
CA GLY A 159 -24.79 41.88 -14.47
C GLY A 159 -23.78 42.06 -13.34
N LEU A 160 -24.05 42.95 -12.37
CA LEU A 160 -23.08 43.29 -11.32
C LEU A 160 -22.88 42.15 -10.30
N ALA A 161 -23.90 41.33 -10.06
CA ALA A 161 -23.81 40.19 -9.13
C ALA A 161 -22.97 39.03 -9.69
N ILE A 162 -22.76 38.97 -11.01
CA ILE A 162 -21.93 37.94 -11.66
C ILE A 162 -20.44 38.29 -11.52
N ALA A 163 -20.09 39.58 -11.46
CA ALA A 163 -18.70 40.04 -11.43
C ALA A 163 -17.93 39.71 -10.15
N ASN A 164 -18.63 39.52 -9.02
CA ASN A 164 -18.00 39.20 -7.72
C ASN A 164 -18.04 37.70 -7.36
N ARG A 165 -18.42 36.82 -8.30
CA ARG A 165 -18.41 35.38 -8.02
C ARG A 165 -16.99 34.84 -8.11
N PRO A 166 -16.55 34.01 -7.15
CA PRO A 166 -15.30 33.29 -7.31
C PRO A 166 -15.31 32.47 -8.62
N TRP A 167 -14.20 32.52 -9.36
CA TRP A 167 -14.10 31.93 -10.69
C TRP A 167 -14.41 30.43 -10.73
N TYR A 168 -14.11 29.70 -9.64
CA TYR A 168 -14.39 28.26 -9.51
C TYR A 168 -15.87 27.93 -9.32
N CYS A 169 -16.71 28.89 -8.94
CA CYS A 169 -18.16 28.68 -8.88
C CYS A 169 -18.85 28.87 -10.24
N ASN A 170 -18.14 29.27 -11.30
CA ASN A 170 -18.71 29.49 -12.63
C ASN A 170 -18.58 28.26 -13.53
N ASP A 171 -19.55 28.05 -14.41
CA ASP A 171 -19.39 27.10 -15.51
C ASP A 171 -18.33 27.62 -16.50
N PRO A 172 -17.47 26.76 -17.06
CA PRO A 172 -17.50 25.29 -17.01
C PRO A 172 -16.76 24.64 -15.82
N HIS A 173 -16.12 25.43 -14.95
CA HIS A 173 -15.25 24.91 -13.89
C HIS A 173 -15.99 24.03 -12.89
N VAL A 174 -17.20 24.43 -12.48
CA VAL A 174 -18.06 23.63 -11.59
C VAL A 174 -18.30 22.24 -12.18
N THR A 175 -18.70 22.18 -13.44
CA THR A 175 -19.00 20.92 -14.14
C THR A 175 -17.77 20.02 -14.22
N ILE A 176 -16.59 20.58 -14.53
CA ILE A 176 -15.33 19.82 -14.59
C ILE A 176 -14.93 19.31 -13.21
N GLN A 177 -15.01 20.15 -12.18
CA GLN A 177 -14.62 19.79 -10.82
C GLN A 177 -15.56 18.76 -10.19
N GLU A 178 -16.88 18.88 -10.42
CA GLU A 178 -17.86 17.88 -9.97
C GLU A 178 -17.65 16.54 -10.70
N SER A 179 -17.39 16.57 -12.02
CA SER A 179 -17.06 15.35 -12.77
C SER A 179 -15.78 14.69 -12.24
N PHE A 180 -14.71 15.46 -12.02
CA PHE A 180 -13.46 14.95 -11.45
C PHE A 180 -13.68 14.36 -10.06
N ARG A 181 -14.42 15.04 -9.19
CA ARG A 181 -14.78 14.54 -7.87
C ARG A 181 -15.50 13.20 -7.95
N ASP A 182 -16.48 13.07 -8.85
CA ASP A 182 -17.26 11.84 -8.98
C ASP A 182 -16.38 10.68 -9.51
N VAL A 183 -15.44 10.96 -10.42
CA VAL A 183 -14.41 9.98 -10.84
C VAL A 183 -13.57 9.53 -9.65
N VAL A 184 -13.10 10.47 -8.82
CA VAL A 184 -12.29 10.17 -7.63
C VAL A 184 -13.11 9.37 -6.61
N ALA A 185 -14.38 9.73 -6.40
CA ALA A 185 -15.28 9.03 -5.49
C ALA A 185 -15.52 7.58 -5.93
N LEU A 186 -15.75 7.34 -7.22
CA LEU A 186 -15.94 5.99 -7.76
C LEU A 186 -14.66 5.15 -7.70
N ALA A 187 -13.50 5.78 -7.92
CA ALA A 187 -12.21 5.10 -7.86
C ALA A 187 -11.80 4.72 -6.43
N LEU A 188 -12.07 5.58 -5.45
CA LEU A 188 -11.64 5.38 -4.07
C LEU A 188 -12.66 4.65 -3.21
N VAL A 189 -13.95 4.83 -3.51
CA VAL A 189 -15.05 4.17 -2.82
C VAL A 189 -15.75 3.27 -3.81
N PRO A 190 -15.42 1.97 -3.83
CA PRO A 190 -16.19 1.02 -4.60
C PRO A 190 -17.55 0.77 -3.91
N ALA A 191 -18.33 1.80 -3.61
CA ALA A 191 -19.72 1.66 -3.21
C ALA A 191 -20.56 1.28 -4.42
N HIS A 192 -21.60 0.46 -4.23
CA HIS A 192 -22.46 0.09 -5.35
C HIS A 192 -23.18 1.35 -5.84
N VAL A 193 -23.14 1.61 -7.15
CA VAL A 193 -23.70 2.83 -7.78
C VAL A 193 -25.18 3.03 -7.41
N SER A 194 -25.93 1.95 -7.17
CA SER A 194 -27.33 2.03 -6.72
C SER A 194 -27.54 2.65 -5.33
N LYS A 195 -26.49 2.73 -4.50
CA LYS A 195 -26.56 3.37 -3.18
C LYS A 195 -26.50 4.89 -3.28
N PHE A 196 -25.93 5.43 -4.36
CA PHE A 196 -25.87 6.87 -4.60
C PHE A 196 -27.29 7.41 -4.79
N SER A 197 -27.62 8.47 -4.05
CA SER A 197 -28.93 9.13 -4.12
C SER A 197 -29.25 9.62 -5.54
N GLU A 198 -28.23 10.04 -6.29
CA GLU A 198 -28.36 10.53 -7.67
C GLU A 198 -28.78 9.44 -8.66
N CYS A 199 -28.44 8.17 -8.40
CA CYS A 199 -28.79 7.06 -9.30
C CYS A 199 -30.10 6.34 -8.91
N LYS A 200 -30.77 6.78 -7.85
CA LYS A 200 -32.09 6.24 -7.51
C LYS A 200 -33.11 6.80 -8.49
N PRO A 201 -33.99 5.97 -9.07
CA PRO A 201 -35.07 6.48 -9.90
C PRO A 201 -35.87 7.48 -9.06
N LEU A 202 -36.02 8.71 -9.56
CA LEU A 202 -36.88 9.70 -8.96
C LEU A 202 -38.25 9.04 -8.79
N LYS A 203 -38.67 8.80 -7.55
CA LYS A 203 -40.05 8.37 -7.28
C LYS A 203 -40.94 9.41 -7.92
N GLU A 204 -41.84 9.01 -8.81
CA GLU A 204 -42.75 9.88 -9.54
C GLU A 204 -43.59 10.74 -8.59
N THR A 205 -43.01 11.82 -8.09
CA THR A 205 -43.75 12.90 -7.47
C THR A 205 -44.45 13.63 -8.60
N LYS A 206 -45.79 13.60 -8.59
CA LYS A 206 -46.76 14.09 -9.59
C LYS A 206 -46.66 15.59 -9.97
N ARG A 207 -45.47 16.20 -9.98
CA ARG A 207 -45.28 17.58 -10.44
C ARG A 207 -44.55 17.58 -11.78
N PRO A 208 -45.18 18.07 -12.85
CA PRO A 208 -44.54 18.28 -14.14
C PRO A 208 -43.67 19.53 -14.05
N GLN A 209 -42.50 19.41 -13.44
CA GLN A 209 -41.40 20.36 -13.67
C GLN A 209 -40.27 19.60 -14.36
N GLN A 210 -40.36 19.72 -15.68
CA GLN A 210 -39.49 19.18 -16.70
C GLN A 210 -38.15 19.92 -16.70
N SER A 211 -37.37 19.79 -15.63
CA SER A 211 -35.94 20.02 -15.72
C SER A 211 -35.31 18.73 -16.22
N VAL A 212 -34.82 18.75 -17.46
CA VAL A 212 -34.01 17.69 -18.07
C VAL A 212 -32.68 17.62 -17.31
N TYR A 213 -32.69 17.10 -16.10
CA TYR A 213 -31.47 16.71 -15.43
C TYR A 213 -31.00 15.43 -16.10
N SER A 214 -29.94 15.53 -16.91
CA SER A 214 -29.22 14.37 -17.40
C SER A 214 -28.85 13.52 -16.18
N THR A 215 -29.20 12.23 -16.22
CA THR A 215 -28.66 11.27 -15.26
C THR A 215 -27.14 11.38 -15.29
N PRO A 216 -26.46 11.34 -14.13
CA PRO A 216 -25.01 11.34 -14.13
C PRO A 216 -24.48 10.19 -14.97
N TRP A 217 -23.44 10.44 -15.77
CA TRP A 217 -22.88 9.48 -16.73
C TRP A 217 -22.55 8.13 -16.07
N TYR A 218 -22.05 8.14 -14.84
CA TYR A 218 -21.68 6.92 -14.12
C TYR A 218 -22.88 6.05 -13.71
N CYS A 219 -24.09 6.61 -13.65
CA CYS A 219 -25.31 5.84 -13.39
C CYS A 219 -25.67 4.92 -14.57
N GLU A 220 -25.16 5.19 -15.78
CA GLU A 220 -25.36 4.34 -16.96
C GLU A 220 -24.42 3.14 -16.97
N TYR A 221 -23.20 3.30 -16.44
CA TYR A 221 -22.16 2.27 -16.41
C TYR A 221 -22.21 1.34 -15.17
N LYS A 222 -23.41 0.97 -14.71
CA LYS A 222 -23.59 0.11 -13.52
C LYS A 222 -22.81 -1.20 -13.61
N SER A 223 -22.81 -1.83 -14.79
CA SER A 223 -22.13 -3.10 -15.03
C SER A 223 -20.61 -2.97 -14.93
N SER A 224 -20.02 -1.97 -15.60
CA SER A 224 -18.58 -1.72 -15.58
C SER A 224 -18.08 -1.40 -14.17
N HIS A 225 -18.83 -0.61 -13.41
CA HIS A 225 -18.49 -0.30 -12.03
C HIS A 225 -18.61 -1.52 -11.10
N ALA A 226 -19.63 -2.37 -11.31
CA ALA A 226 -19.75 -3.62 -10.58
C ALA A 226 -18.57 -4.57 -10.84
N ALA A 227 -18.12 -4.66 -12.10
CA ALA A 227 -16.94 -5.43 -12.47
C ALA A 227 -15.65 -4.86 -11.85
N TYR A 228 -15.45 -3.54 -11.91
CA TYR A 228 -14.33 -2.87 -11.25
C TYR A 228 -14.30 -3.17 -9.75
N ARG A 229 -15.43 -3.00 -9.06
CA ARG A 229 -15.55 -3.32 -7.64
C ARG A 229 -15.20 -4.78 -7.35
N PHE A 230 -15.72 -5.71 -8.15
CA PHE A 230 -15.42 -7.12 -7.99
C PHE A 230 -13.91 -7.38 -8.09
N ILE A 231 -13.24 -6.78 -9.07
CA ILE A 231 -11.78 -6.89 -9.24
C ILE A 231 -11.05 -6.32 -8.02
N VAL A 232 -11.44 -5.14 -7.53
CA VAL A 232 -10.81 -4.51 -6.35
C VAL A 232 -11.04 -5.34 -5.08
N ASP A 233 -12.26 -5.81 -4.84
CA ASP A 233 -12.61 -6.65 -3.68
C ASP A 233 -11.84 -7.97 -3.71
N VAL A 234 -11.74 -8.59 -4.89
CA VAL A 234 -10.93 -9.80 -5.14
C VAL A 234 -9.45 -9.53 -4.88
N PHE A 235 -8.91 -8.46 -5.46
CA PHE A 235 -7.52 -8.06 -5.27
C PHE A 235 -7.20 -7.85 -3.79
N TRP A 236 -8.04 -7.11 -3.07
CA TRP A 236 -7.83 -6.83 -1.65
C TRP A 236 -7.87 -8.08 -0.78
N LYS A 237 -8.82 -8.99 -1.05
CA LYS A 237 -8.92 -10.29 -0.35
C LYS A 237 -7.68 -11.15 -0.59
N TYR A 238 -7.27 -11.33 -1.84
CA TYR A 238 -6.09 -12.13 -2.16
C TYR A 238 -4.80 -11.45 -1.69
N PHE A 239 -4.72 -10.12 -1.72
CA PHE A 239 -3.60 -9.37 -1.18
C PHE A 239 -3.47 -9.57 0.34
N ALA A 240 -4.59 -9.56 1.08
CA ALA A 240 -4.58 -9.86 2.51
C ALA A 240 -4.08 -11.29 2.82
N VAL A 241 -4.53 -12.28 2.07
CA VAL A 241 -4.04 -13.66 2.18
C VAL A 241 -2.55 -13.75 1.80
N GLY A 242 -2.16 -13.11 0.70
CA GLY A 242 -0.79 -13.04 0.22
C GLY A 242 0.15 -12.46 1.27
N ARG A 243 -0.23 -11.35 1.92
CA ARG A 243 0.52 -10.77 3.05
C ARG A 243 0.71 -11.77 4.19
N GLY A 244 -0.34 -12.51 4.58
CA GLY A 244 -0.24 -13.57 5.57
C GLY A 244 0.76 -14.67 5.19
N VAL A 245 0.73 -15.12 3.93
CA VAL A 245 1.69 -16.09 3.40
C VAL A 245 3.12 -15.54 3.40
N VAL A 246 3.31 -14.26 3.08
CA VAL A 246 4.63 -13.60 3.09
C VAL A 246 5.22 -13.53 4.48
N TYR A 247 4.42 -13.11 5.48
CA TYR A 247 4.87 -13.12 6.87
C TYR A 247 5.21 -14.52 7.35
N PHE A 248 4.41 -15.51 6.98
CA PHE A 248 4.69 -16.91 7.30
C PHE A 248 5.99 -17.40 6.64
N LEU A 249 6.16 -17.15 5.34
CA LEU A 249 7.35 -17.55 4.58
C LEU A 249 8.61 -16.82 5.06
N ASP A 250 8.50 -15.58 5.51
CA ASP A 250 9.64 -14.82 6.03
C ASP A 250 10.27 -15.51 7.24
N VAL A 251 9.45 -16.13 8.10
CA VAL A 251 9.95 -16.95 9.23
C VAL A 251 10.81 -18.10 8.71
N PHE A 252 10.37 -18.81 7.67
CA PHE A 252 11.15 -19.91 7.09
C PHE A 252 12.40 -19.40 6.37
N ILE A 253 12.30 -18.34 5.57
CA ILE A 253 13.43 -17.77 4.85
C ILE A 253 14.48 -17.25 5.81
N THR A 254 14.07 -16.54 6.86
CA THR A 254 14.95 -16.06 7.95
C THR A 254 15.55 -17.23 8.74
N PHE A 255 14.80 -18.33 8.91
CA PHE A 255 15.32 -19.53 9.56
C PHE A 255 16.39 -20.24 8.71
N PHE A 256 16.17 -20.37 7.41
CA PHE A 256 17.07 -21.07 6.48
C PHE A 256 18.22 -20.19 5.98
N THR A 257 18.15 -18.86 6.12
CA THR A 257 19.28 -17.97 5.87
C THR A 257 20.28 -18.05 7.04
N GLY A 258 21.40 -18.72 6.80
CA GLY A 258 22.54 -18.74 7.73
C GLY A 258 23.41 -17.50 7.58
N GLU A 259 24.22 -17.23 8.61
CA GLU A 259 25.28 -16.22 8.50
C GLU A 259 26.54 -16.85 7.92
N PHE A 260 27.07 -16.20 6.90
CA PHE A 260 28.33 -16.59 6.31
C PHE A 260 29.46 -15.96 7.13
N ARG A 261 30.24 -16.79 7.85
CA ARG A 261 31.46 -16.30 8.50
C ARG A 261 32.59 -16.23 7.46
N PRO A 262 33.08 -15.04 7.10
CA PRO A 262 34.09 -14.89 6.05
C PRO A 262 35.39 -15.62 6.39
N GLU A 263 35.74 -15.69 7.67
CA GLU A 263 36.96 -16.34 8.18
C GLU A 263 36.94 -17.86 8.00
N SER A 264 35.82 -18.50 8.35
CA SER A 264 35.71 -19.96 8.28
C SER A 264 35.22 -20.48 6.92
N GLY A 265 34.60 -19.60 6.11
CA GLY A 265 33.88 -20.01 4.90
C GLY A 265 32.71 -20.97 5.15
N VAL A 266 32.31 -21.16 6.42
CA VAL A 266 31.18 -22.01 6.82
C VAL A 266 29.94 -21.15 6.95
N LEU A 267 28.85 -21.60 6.34
CA LEU A 267 27.52 -21.06 6.58
C LEU A 267 27.06 -21.59 7.94
N MET A 268 27.13 -20.75 8.97
CA MET A 268 26.65 -21.14 10.29
C MET A 268 25.17 -20.76 10.43
N PRO A 269 24.32 -21.65 10.96
CA PRO A 269 22.97 -21.26 11.33
C PRO A 269 23.04 -20.16 12.39
N LYS A 270 22.26 -19.09 12.23
CA LYS A 270 22.10 -18.08 13.30
C LYS A 270 21.64 -18.77 14.60
N PRO A 271 22.06 -18.29 15.77
CA PRO A 271 21.60 -18.84 17.04
C PRO A 271 20.07 -18.78 17.15
N PHE A 272 19.47 -19.82 17.75
CA PHE A 272 18.01 -20.00 17.83
C PHE A 272 17.29 -18.79 18.42
N ILE A 273 17.89 -18.13 19.41
CA ILE A 273 17.30 -16.96 20.09
C ILE A 273 17.18 -15.75 19.14
N GLN A 274 18.20 -15.44 18.34
CA GLN A 274 18.09 -14.36 17.33
C GLN A 274 17.04 -14.68 16.25
N ARG A 275 16.82 -15.97 15.95
CA ARG A 275 15.86 -16.42 14.93
C ARG A 275 14.41 -16.38 15.39
N TRP A 276 14.15 -16.71 16.65
CA TRP A 276 12.80 -16.80 17.20
C TRP A 276 12.35 -15.54 17.90
N VAL A 277 13.27 -14.85 18.58
CA VAL A 277 12.90 -13.68 19.37
C VAL A 277 12.65 -12.48 18.47
N LEU A 278 13.44 -12.16 17.44
CA LEU A 278 13.11 -10.95 16.65
C LEU A 278 11.77 -11.02 15.89
N PRO A 279 11.50 -12.04 15.05
CA PRO A 279 10.23 -12.11 14.35
C PRO A 279 9.08 -12.48 15.30
N GLY A 280 9.30 -13.34 16.30
CA GLY A 280 8.28 -13.73 17.28
C GLY A 280 7.95 -12.63 18.29
N LEU A 281 8.93 -11.85 18.75
CA LEU A 281 8.73 -10.68 19.60
C LEU A 281 8.18 -9.51 18.80
N GLY A 282 8.55 -9.37 17.52
CA GLY A 282 7.94 -8.40 16.61
C GLY A 282 6.45 -8.69 16.39
N LEU A 283 6.08 -9.96 16.16
CA LEU A 283 4.68 -10.39 16.02
C LEU A 283 3.94 -10.31 17.37
N LYS A 284 4.58 -10.67 18.48
CA LYS A 284 4.01 -10.48 19.82
C LYS A 284 3.86 -9.01 20.20
N LEU A 285 4.76 -8.14 19.77
CA LEU A 285 4.63 -6.69 19.88
C LEU A 285 3.45 -6.24 19.03
N LEU A 286 3.35 -6.66 17.77
CA LEU A 286 2.25 -6.29 16.87
C LEU A 286 0.86 -6.71 17.36
N VAL A 287 0.79 -7.81 18.11
CA VAL A 287 -0.45 -8.32 18.75
C VAL A 287 -0.59 -7.83 20.20
N ASN A 288 0.39 -7.08 20.73
CA ASN A 288 0.34 -6.54 22.08
C ASN A 288 -0.67 -5.40 22.15
N PRO A 289 -1.65 -5.40 23.07
CA PRO A 289 -2.58 -4.28 23.25
C PRO A 289 -1.88 -2.93 23.51
N TYR A 290 -0.66 -2.93 24.07
CA TYR A 290 0.14 -1.71 24.23
C TYR A 290 0.63 -1.10 22.89
N MET A 291 0.56 -1.83 21.77
CA MET A 291 0.75 -1.23 20.44
C MET A 291 -0.33 -0.22 20.10
N ASN A 292 -1.54 -0.29 20.68
CA ASN A 292 -2.53 0.75 20.43
C ASN A 292 -2.00 2.11 20.87
N ALA A 293 -1.40 2.20 22.07
CA ALA A 293 -0.79 3.43 22.57
C ALA A 293 0.41 3.88 21.73
N VAL A 294 1.29 2.96 21.31
CA VAL A 294 2.42 3.31 20.43
C VAL A 294 1.93 3.75 19.05
N SER A 295 0.87 3.11 18.53
CA SER A 295 0.25 3.43 17.24
C SER A 295 -0.45 4.78 17.28
N GLU A 296 -1.11 5.13 18.38
CA GLU A 296 -1.68 6.47 18.61
C GLU A 296 -0.58 7.52 18.59
N TRP A 297 0.50 7.30 19.34
CA TRP A 297 1.63 8.22 19.36
C TRP A 297 2.31 8.36 17.99
N THR A 298 2.56 7.26 17.28
CA THR A 298 3.15 7.31 15.93
C THR A 298 2.21 7.95 14.92
N PHE A 299 0.90 7.77 15.06
CA PHE A 299 -0.08 8.42 14.20
C PHE A 299 -0.17 9.92 14.47
N GLU A 300 -0.14 10.34 15.74
CA GLU A 300 -0.11 11.76 16.13
C GLU A 300 1.13 12.46 15.58
N VAL A 301 2.30 11.83 15.72
CA VAL A 301 3.55 12.28 15.07
C VAL A 301 3.39 12.31 13.55
N GLY A 302 2.77 11.28 12.94
CA GLY A 302 2.55 11.19 11.51
C GLY A 302 1.62 12.29 10.96
N VAL A 303 0.55 12.63 11.66
CA VAL A 303 -0.37 13.72 11.32
C VAL A 303 0.36 15.06 11.40
N HIS A 304 1.13 15.29 12.46
CA HIS A 304 1.97 16.48 12.54
C HIS A 304 2.96 16.56 11.38
N LEU A 305 3.63 15.45 11.03
CA LEU A 305 4.56 15.39 9.89
C LEU A 305 3.86 15.67 8.55
N LEU A 306 2.61 15.23 8.36
CA LEU A 306 1.81 15.54 7.18
C LEU A 306 1.41 17.01 7.11
N ASP A 307 1.05 17.62 8.24
CA ASP A 307 0.74 19.06 8.33
C ASP A 307 1.98 19.93 8.03
N TYR A 308 3.18 19.50 8.44
CA TYR A 308 4.44 20.16 8.06
C TYR A 308 4.79 19.98 6.58
N GLY A 309 4.20 18.98 5.92
CA GLY A 309 4.42 18.63 4.52
C GLY A 309 5.60 17.68 4.32
N PRO A 310 5.45 16.62 3.49
CA PRO A 310 6.42 15.51 3.37
C PRO A 310 7.81 15.96 2.89
N ILE A 311 7.87 17.03 2.10
CA ILE A 311 9.12 17.60 1.58
C ILE A 311 9.95 18.23 2.70
N ARG A 312 9.32 18.87 3.69
CA ARG A 312 10.03 19.49 4.82
C ARG A 312 10.59 18.45 5.76
N VAL A 313 9.81 17.40 6.02
CA VAL A 313 10.22 16.25 6.83
C VAL A 313 11.43 15.55 6.23
N TRP A 314 11.41 15.27 4.92
CA TRP A 314 12.52 14.61 4.24
C TRP A 314 13.81 15.43 4.33
N ARG A 315 13.72 16.76 4.17
CA ARG A 315 14.87 17.66 4.32
C ARG A 315 15.46 17.62 5.73
N TRP A 316 14.62 17.57 6.76
CA TRP A 316 15.04 17.44 8.16
C TRP A 316 15.74 16.11 8.45
N ILE A 317 15.19 15.00 7.95
CA ILE A 317 15.82 13.68 8.11
C ILE A 317 17.18 13.66 7.41
N ALA A 318 17.27 14.23 6.20
CA ALA A 318 18.52 14.33 5.46
C ALA A 318 19.58 15.14 6.23
N THR A 319 19.24 16.31 6.77
CA THR A 319 20.18 17.12 7.57
C THR A 319 20.58 16.45 8.87
N VAL A 320 19.66 15.80 9.58
CA VAL A 320 20.00 15.05 10.80
C VAL A 320 20.92 13.87 10.47
N SER A 321 20.66 13.15 9.38
CA SER A 321 21.50 12.04 8.95
C SER A 321 22.92 12.47 8.55
N SER A 322 23.07 13.63 7.90
CA SER A 322 24.39 14.18 7.55
C SER A 322 25.14 14.68 8.78
N LEU A 323 24.46 15.31 9.74
CA LEU A 323 25.04 15.70 11.03
C LEU A 323 25.51 14.48 11.84
N CYS A 324 24.72 13.41 11.87
CA CYS A 324 25.09 12.18 12.57
C CYS A 324 26.30 11.49 11.93
N SER A 325 26.39 11.50 10.59
CA SER A 325 27.57 10.97 9.87
C SER A 325 28.85 11.76 10.13
N MET A 326 28.75 13.09 10.35
CA MET A 326 29.90 13.93 10.70
C MET A 326 30.35 13.76 12.15
N CYS A 327 29.46 13.41 13.08
CA CYS A 327 29.83 13.17 14.48
C CYS A 327 30.40 11.76 14.75
N CYS A 328 30.25 10.82 13.81
CA CYS A 328 30.78 9.45 13.93
C CYS A 328 32.04 9.17 13.11
N SER A 329 32.61 10.19 12.47
CA SER A 329 33.97 10.15 11.87
C SER A 329 34.92 10.91 12.77
#